data_AF-A0A8X6WSY7-F1
#
_entry.id   AF-A0A8X6WSY7-F1
#
_cell.length_a   1.000
_cell.length_b   1.000
_cell.length_c   1.000
_cell.angle_alpha   90.00
_cell.angle_beta   90.00
_cell.angle_gamma   90.00
#
_symmetry.space_group_name_H-M   'P 1'
#
loop_
_entity.id
_entity.type
_entity.pdbx_description
1 polymer ?
#
loop_
_entity_poly.entity_id
_entity_poly.type
_entity_poly.pdbx_seq_one_letter_code
_entity_poly.pdbx_strand_id
1 'polypeptide(L)'
;MEMLSKWTIAALNRTKIFEIHPNMEGKPNLSGMEGELIKILMEKIDIDYEIVIPKDKEFGRKLPSGNWTGLIGMVHRGEADMAIGSLGIYENRFEDVDFGYPYIVDAVTFVMPKVNKQLKLFGFLHVFGFQVWLLILLTLFLVTSVMYASSKGKMKRYLTAPLPLVLPCRLEITNVFGSMAGI
;
A
#
# COMPACT_ATOMS: atom_id res chain seq x y z
N MET A 1 -4.72 -13.45 -57.95
CA MET A 1 -4.24 -13.45 -56.57
C MET A 1 -3.89 -12.00 -56.27
N GLU A 2 -4.85 -11.25 -55.74
CA GLU A 2 -4.65 -9.83 -55.46
C GLU A 2 -3.51 -9.70 -54.44
N MET A 3 -2.51 -8.87 -54.73
CA MET A 3 -1.47 -8.55 -53.77
C MET A 3 -2.16 -7.94 -52.55
N LEU A 4 -2.15 -8.65 -51.42
CA LEU A 4 -2.60 -8.10 -50.15
C LEU A 4 -1.77 -6.83 -49.91
N SER A 5 -2.44 -5.69 -49.80
CA SER A 5 -1.80 -4.41 -49.49
C SER A 5 -1.10 -4.54 -48.16
N LYS A 6 0.18 -4.15 -48.10
CA LYS A 6 0.98 -4.14 -46.87
C LYS A 6 0.27 -3.32 -45.78
N TRP A 7 0.06 -3.89 -44.60
CA TRP A 7 -0.60 -3.21 -43.48
C TRP A 7 0.34 -2.33 -42.69
N THR A 8 -0.15 -1.18 -42.26
CA THR A 8 0.56 -0.25 -41.39
C THR A 8 0.02 -0.38 -39.97
N ILE A 9 0.86 -0.85 -39.06
CA ILE A 9 0.51 -1.09 -37.66
C ILE A 9 1.17 -0.03 -36.80
N ALA A 10 0.36 0.82 -36.17
CA ALA A 10 0.83 1.82 -35.23
C ALA A 10 1.08 1.18 -33.86
N ALA A 11 2.28 1.38 -33.30
CA ALA A 11 2.62 0.83 -32.00
C ALA A 11 3.49 1.77 -31.14
N LEU A 12 3.40 1.59 -29.82
CA LEU A 12 4.25 2.28 -28.84
C LEU A 12 5.24 1.32 -28.21
N ASN A 13 6.49 1.77 -28.06
CA ASN A 13 7.49 1.01 -27.35
C ASN A 13 7.26 1.10 -25.82
N ARG A 14 6.90 -0.03 -25.21
CA ARG A 14 6.65 -0.19 -23.76
C ARG A 14 7.34 -1.47 -23.29
N THR A 15 8.27 -1.31 -22.36
CA THR A 15 9.05 -2.41 -21.78
C THR A 15 8.15 -3.58 -21.34
N LYS A 16 8.51 -4.80 -21.76
CA LYS A 16 7.81 -6.08 -21.56
C LYS A 16 6.46 -6.27 -22.27
N ILE A 17 5.78 -5.21 -22.71
CA ILE A 17 4.49 -5.31 -23.40
C ILE A 17 4.70 -5.36 -24.91
N PHE A 18 5.35 -4.33 -25.45
CA PHE A 18 5.63 -4.20 -26.87
C PHE A 18 6.99 -3.55 -27.02
N GLU A 19 7.98 -4.37 -27.38
CA GLU A 19 9.37 -3.97 -27.49
C GLU A 19 9.81 -4.07 -28.95
N ILE A 20 10.43 -2.99 -29.43
CA ILE A 20 10.98 -2.92 -30.79
C ILE A 20 12.49 -2.92 -30.67
N HIS A 21 13.12 -4.04 -31.01
CA HIS A 21 14.58 -4.16 -31.07
C HIS A 21 15.04 -4.03 -32.52
N PRO A 22 16.08 -3.25 -32.84
CA PRO A 22 16.64 -3.25 -34.18
C PRO A 22 17.27 -4.62 -34.46
N ASN A 23 16.87 -5.25 -35.56
CA ASN A 23 17.55 -6.46 -36.04
C ASN A 23 18.87 -6.09 -36.76
N MET A 24 19.77 -7.05 -36.94
CA MET A 24 21.04 -6.85 -37.68
C MET A 24 20.82 -6.38 -39.13
N GLU A 25 19.64 -6.64 -39.68
CA GLU A 25 19.20 -6.21 -41.03
C GLU A 25 18.53 -4.82 -41.04
N GLY A 26 18.46 -4.12 -39.90
CA GLY A 26 17.81 -2.81 -39.78
C GLY A 26 16.27 -2.85 -39.73
N LYS A 27 15.65 -4.05 -39.83
CA LYS A 27 14.21 -4.24 -39.64
C LYS A 27 13.85 -4.24 -38.14
N PRO A 28 12.71 -3.64 -37.74
CA PRO A 28 12.25 -3.71 -36.36
C PRO A 28 11.85 -5.14 -36.00
N ASN A 29 12.59 -5.78 -35.09
CA ASN A 29 12.21 -7.04 -34.47
C ASN A 29 11.26 -6.75 -33.31
N LEU A 30 10.03 -7.25 -33.42
CA LEU A 30 9.03 -7.11 -32.37
C LEU A 30 9.27 -8.15 -31.28
N SER A 31 9.01 -7.78 -30.05
CA SER A 31 9.08 -8.67 -28.89
C SER A 31 8.16 -8.18 -27.77
N GLY A 32 8.06 -8.95 -26.69
CA GLY A 32 7.04 -8.72 -25.67
C GLY A 32 5.72 -9.41 -26.02
N MET A 33 4.77 -9.35 -25.09
CA MET A 33 3.50 -10.07 -25.21
C MET A 33 2.70 -9.66 -26.45
N GLU A 34 2.54 -8.35 -26.68
CA GLU A 34 1.79 -7.82 -27.83
C GLU A 34 2.59 -7.94 -29.13
N GLY A 35 3.93 -7.92 -29.05
CA GLY A 35 4.81 -8.13 -30.19
C GLY A 35 4.75 -9.57 -30.73
N GLU A 36 4.66 -10.57 -29.86
CA GLU A 36 4.45 -11.96 -30.28
C GLU A 36 3.01 -12.20 -30.75
N LEU A 37 2.02 -11.59 -30.10
CA LEU A 37 0.62 -11.66 -30.51
C LEU A 37 0.43 -11.15 -31.95
N ILE A 38 1.01 -10.00 -32.29
CA ILE A 38 0.86 -9.43 -33.63
C ILE A 38 1.58 -10.26 -34.70
N LYS A 39 2.74 -10.85 -34.38
CA LYS A 39 3.43 -11.77 -35.30
C LYS A 39 2.54 -12.96 -35.63
N ILE A 40 1.96 -13.60 -34.62
CA ILE A 40 1.07 -14.76 -34.80
C ILE A 40 -0.18 -14.35 -35.59
N LEU A 41 -0.76 -13.18 -35.29
CA LEU A 41 -1.93 -12.69 -36.00
C LEU A 41 -1.63 -12.46 -37.49
N MET A 42 -0.53 -11.77 -37.80
CA MET A 42 -0.14 -11.46 -39.18
C MET A 42 0.27 -12.72 -39.96
N GLU A 43 0.92 -13.69 -39.31
CA GLU A 43 1.22 -15.01 -39.89
C GLU A 43 -0.07 -15.79 -40.24
N LYS A 44 -1.12 -15.65 -39.42
CA LYS A 44 -2.41 -16.33 -39.68
C LYS A 44 -3.24 -15.66 -40.76
N ILE A 45 -3.14 -14.34 -40.90
CA ILE A 45 -3.84 -13.57 -41.94
C ILE A 45 -3.06 -13.61 -43.27
N ASP A 46 -1.77 -13.94 -43.23
CA ASP A 46 -0.85 -13.99 -44.38
C ASP A 46 -0.67 -12.60 -45.04
N ILE A 47 -0.51 -11.57 -44.21
CA ILE A 47 -0.32 -10.17 -44.64
C ILE A 47 1.03 -9.64 -44.17
N ASP A 48 1.76 -9.01 -45.10
CA ASP A 48 2.95 -8.23 -44.79
C ASP A 48 2.57 -6.94 -44.04
N TYR A 49 3.38 -6.57 -43.06
CA TYR A 49 3.12 -5.38 -42.25
C TYR A 49 4.37 -4.53 -42.01
N GLU A 50 4.16 -3.26 -41.71
CA GLU A 50 5.16 -2.36 -41.17
C GLU A 50 4.71 -1.73 -39.86
N ILE A 51 5.69 -1.37 -39.04
CA ILE A 51 5.47 -0.86 -37.70
C ILE A 51 5.85 0.60 -37.70
N VAL A 52 4.88 1.44 -37.34
CA VAL A 52 5.06 2.89 -37.25
C VAL A 52 4.84 3.35 -35.82
N ILE A 53 5.69 4.27 -35.36
CA ILE A 53 5.58 4.85 -34.02
C ILE A 53 4.99 6.25 -34.18
N PRO A 54 3.92 6.61 -33.45
CA PRO A 54 3.34 7.95 -33.53
C PRO A 54 4.37 8.99 -33.07
N LYS A 55 4.40 10.13 -33.77
CA LYS A 55 5.38 11.22 -33.52
C LYS A 55 5.31 11.78 -32.10
N ASP A 56 4.11 11.85 -31.54
CA ASP A 56 3.82 12.36 -30.20
C ASP A 56 4.02 11.31 -29.09
N LYS A 57 4.18 10.02 -29.44
CA LYS A 57 4.31 8.90 -28.51
C LYS A 57 3.14 8.79 -27.50
N GLU A 58 1.96 9.26 -27.88
CA GLU A 58 0.75 9.19 -27.05
C GLU A 58 -0.13 7.99 -27.44
N PHE A 59 -0.93 7.47 -26.49
CA PHE A 59 -1.99 6.49 -26.82
C PHE A 59 -3.10 7.14 -27.64
N GLY A 60 -3.46 8.37 -27.28
CA GLY A 60 -4.44 9.17 -27.97
C GLY A 60 -5.39 9.87 -27.01
N ARG A 61 -5.53 11.17 -27.25
CA ARG A 61 -6.42 12.09 -26.55
C ARG A 61 -7.28 12.81 -27.58
N LYS A 62 -8.58 12.90 -27.33
CA LYS A 62 -9.52 13.68 -28.14
C LYS A 62 -9.23 15.17 -27.94
N LEU A 63 -8.94 15.87 -29.03
CA LEU A 63 -8.75 17.32 -29.05
C LEU A 63 -10.11 18.01 -29.12
N PRO A 64 -10.20 19.30 -28.70
CA PRO A 64 -11.43 20.08 -28.84
C PRO A 64 -11.93 20.20 -30.29
N SER A 65 -11.05 20.00 -31.28
CA SER A 65 -11.40 19.96 -32.70
C SER A 65 -12.10 18.68 -33.15
N GLY A 66 -12.25 17.68 -32.28
CA GLY A 66 -12.79 16.35 -32.59
C GLY A 66 -11.73 15.34 -33.02
N ASN A 67 -10.54 15.77 -33.45
CA ASN A 67 -9.46 14.88 -33.87
C ASN A 67 -8.76 14.21 -32.68
N TRP A 68 -8.16 13.05 -32.93
CA TRP A 68 -7.37 12.31 -31.95
C TRP A 68 -5.86 12.48 -32.16
N THR A 69 -5.10 12.51 -31.06
CA THR A 69 -3.64 12.37 -31.05
C THR A 69 -3.21 10.91 -30.97
N GLY A 70 -1.91 10.62 -31.04
CA GLY A 70 -1.36 9.32 -30.70
C GLY A 70 -1.77 8.18 -31.64
N LEU A 71 -1.72 6.96 -31.09
CA LEU A 71 -2.12 5.73 -31.77
C LEU A 71 -3.56 5.79 -32.30
N ILE A 72 -4.52 6.20 -31.46
CA ILE A 72 -5.92 6.35 -31.88
C ILE A 72 -6.04 7.35 -33.03
N GLY A 73 -5.28 8.45 -32.96
CA GLY A 73 -5.24 9.47 -34.01
C GLY A 73 -4.75 8.95 -35.35
N MET A 74 -3.74 8.08 -35.38
CA MET A 74 -3.23 7.50 -36.62
C MET A 74 -4.29 6.63 -37.30
N VAL A 75 -5.00 5.80 -36.54
CA VAL A 75 -6.07 4.96 -37.08
C VAL A 75 -7.27 5.81 -37.51
N HIS A 76 -7.70 6.77 -36.68
CA HIS A 76 -8.83 7.64 -36.99
C HIS A 76 -8.60 8.50 -38.25
N ARG A 77 -7.35 8.88 -38.56
CA ARG A 77 -6.99 9.61 -39.78
C ARG A 77 -6.67 8.70 -40.99
N GLY A 78 -6.70 7.38 -40.82
CA GLY A 78 -6.33 6.43 -41.88
C GLY A 78 -4.82 6.43 -42.20
N GLU A 79 -3.98 6.89 -41.27
CA GLU A 79 -2.52 6.82 -41.39
C GLU A 79 -1.97 5.43 -41.00
N ALA A 80 -2.76 4.63 -40.29
CA ALA A 80 -2.46 3.25 -39.93
C ALA A 80 -3.73 2.39 -40.03
N ASP A 81 -3.60 1.16 -40.48
CA ASP A 81 -4.70 0.19 -40.60
C ASP A 81 -5.09 -0.40 -39.24
N MET A 82 -4.13 -0.49 -38.32
CA MET A 82 -4.33 -1.02 -36.97
C MET A 82 -3.44 -0.29 -35.96
N ALA A 83 -3.90 -0.19 -34.72
CA ALA A 83 -3.08 0.24 -33.59
C ALA A 83 -2.98 -0.85 -32.51
N ILE A 84 -1.78 -1.06 -31.97
CA ILE A 84 -1.51 -1.95 -30.85
C ILE A 84 -0.64 -1.23 -29.81
N GLY A 85 -0.89 -1.48 -28.52
CA GLY A 85 -0.12 -0.82 -27.46
C GLY A 85 -0.91 -0.70 -26.18
N SER A 86 -1.37 -1.82 -25.61
CA SER A 86 -2.11 -1.85 -24.34
C SER A 86 -3.23 -0.80 -24.27
N LEU A 87 -4.03 -0.73 -25.35
CA LEU A 87 -5.12 0.23 -25.47
C LEU A 87 -6.34 -0.28 -24.71
N GLY A 88 -6.71 0.44 -23.66
CA GLY A 88 -8.01 0.22 -23.00
C GLY A 88 -9.18 0.63 -23.89
N ILE A 89 -10.21 -0.21 -23.90
CA ILE A 89 -11.50 0.06 -24.53
C ILE A 89 -12.28 0.98 -23.60
N TYR A 90 -12.53 2.20 -24.04
CA TYR A 90 -13.29 3.22 -23.32
C TYR A 90 -14.37 3.79 -24.24
N GLU A 91 -15.51 4.18 -23.67
CA GLU A 91 -16.68 4.70 -24.42
C GLU A 91 -16.30 5.82 -25.40
N ASN A 92 -15.56 6.82 -24.91
CA ASN A 92 -15.14 7.95 -25.72
C ASN A 92 -14.29 7.58 -26.95
N ARG A 93 -13.51 6.49 -26.89
CA ARG A 93 -12.69 6.00 -28.01
C ARG A 93 -13.51 5.11 -28.93
N PHE A 94 -14.41 4.30 -28.36
CA PHE A 94 -15.26 3.37 -29.09
C PHE A 94 -16.27 4.08 -30.01
N GLU A 95 -16.60 5.34 -29.72
CA GLU A 95 -17.43 6.17 -30.60
C GLU A 95 -16.74 6.52 -31.94
N ASP A 96 -15.41 6.60 -31.98
CA ASP A 96 -14.68 7.12 -33.15
C ASP A 96 -13.77 6.07 -33.83
N VAL A 97 -13.48 4.94 -33.17
CA VAL A 97 -12.70 3.82 -33.71
C VAL A 97 -13.25 2.48 -33.22
N ASP A 98 -13.17 1.47 -34.08
CA ASP A 98 -13.54 0.10 -33.75
C ASP A 98 -12.41 -0.62 -32.99
N PHE A 99 -12.79 -1.42 -31.99
CA PHE A 99 -11.87 -2.26 -31.24
C PHE A 99 -12.11 -3.74 -31.56
N GLY A 100 -11.01 -4.50 -31.65
CA GLY A 100 -11.06 -5.95 -31.70
C GLY A 100 -11.53 -6.57 -30.38
N TYR A 101 -11.61 -7.90 -30.36
CA TYR A 101 -11.97 -8.63 -29.15
C TYR A 101 -10.89 -8.43 -28.05
N PRO A 102 -11.28 -8.14 -26.79
CA PRO A 102 -10.31 -7.95 -25.71
C PRO A 102 -9.52 -9.24 -25.43
N TYR A 103 -8.19 -9.17 -25.51
CA TYR A 103 -7.30 -10.29 -25.23
C TYR A 103 -6.79 -10.32 -23.78
N ILE A 104 -6.88 -9.20 -23.06
CA ILE A 104 -6.52 -9.06 -21.63
C ILE A 104 -7.60 -8.25 -20.93
N VAL A 105 -7.91 -8.65 -19.69
CA VAL A 105 -8.73 -7.86 -18.76
C VAL A 105 -7.81 -7.41 -17.63
N ASP A 106 -7.64 -6.10 -17.49
CA ASP A 106 -6.85 -5.49 -16.41
C ASP A 106 -7.73 -4.60 -15.54
N ALA A 107 -7.35 -4.44 -14.27
CA ALA A 107 -8.07 -3.64 -13.30
C ALA A 107 -7.28 -2.37 -12.95
N VAL A 108 -7.98 -1.23 -12.89
CA VAL A 108 -7.38 0.01 -12.40
C VAL A 108 -7.07 -0.14 -10.91
N THR A 109 -5.78 -0.07 -10.57
CA THR A 109 -5.29 -0.20 -9.19
C THR A 109 -4.38 0.97 -8.82
N PHE A 110 -4.24 1.22 -7.52
CA PHE A 110 -3.35 2.26 -7.01
C PHE A 110 -2.00 1.64 -6.63
N VAL A 111 -0.93 2.22 -7.16
CA VAL A 111 0.44 1.90 -6.73
C VAL A 111 0.81 2.85 -5.60
N MET A 112 1.09 2.29 -4.42
CA MET A 112 1.55 3.05 -3.25
C MET A 112 2.94 2.56 -2.81
N PRO A 113 3.80 3.45 -2.31
CA PRO A 113 5.10 3.03 -1.78
C PRO A 113 4.90 2.01 -0.67
N LYS A 114 5.76 1.00 -0.64
CA LYS A 114 5.78 0.01 0.43
C LYS A 114 5.97 0.72 1.77
N VAL A 115 5.03 0.51 2.70
CA VAL A 115 5.15 1.05 4.06
C VAL A 115 6.24 0.27 4.79
N ASN A 116 7.36 0.93 5.07
CA ASN A 116 8.40 0.39 5.94
C ASN A 116 7.88 0.46 7.40
N LYS A 117 7.45 -0.69 7.94
CA LYS A 117 7.06 -0.80 9.34
C LYS A 117 8.31 -0.69 10.22
N GLN A 118 8.58 0.51 10.75
CA GLN A 118 9.56 0.68 11.81
C GLN A 118 8.97 0.15 13.12
N LEU A 119 9.68 -0.76 13.80
CA LEU A 119 9.28 -1.25 15.12
C LEU A 119 9.40 -0.10 16.13
N LYS A 120 8.26 0.46 16.54
CA LYS A 120 8.21 1.47 17.60
C LYS A 120 8.31 0.77 18.96
N LEU A 121 9.53 0.51 19.44
CA LEU A 121 9.79 -0.16 20.73
C LEU A 121 9.11 0.54 21.92
N PHE A 122 9.03 1.87 21.90
CA PHE A 122 8.33 2.68 22.90
C PHE A 122 6.94 3.14 22.44
N GLY A 123 6.35 2.49 21.44
CA GLY A 123 5.03 2.83 20.92
C GLY A 123 3.93 2.78 21.99
N PHE A 124 4.09 1.94 23.01
CA PHE A 124 3.16 1.87 24.14
C PHE A 124 3.14 3.15 24.99
N LEU A 125 4.25 3.90 25.08
CA LEU A 125 4.28 5.17 25.83
C LEU A 125 3.45 6.26 25.14
N HIS A 126 3.25 6.16 23.82
CA HIS A 126 2.46 7.09 23.02
C HIS A 126 0.94 6.90 23.22
N VAL A 127 0.51 5.84 23.91
CA VAL A 127 -0.93 5.63 24.21
C VAL A 127 -1.45 6.71 25.17
N PHE A 128 -0.57 7.25 26.03
CA PHE A 128 -0.90 8.34 26.94
C PHE A 128 -0.21 9.65 26.54
N GLY A 129 -0.95 10.76 26.60
CA GLY A 129 -0.39 12.10 26.38
C GLY A 129 0.62 12.49 27.46
N PHE A 130 1.53 13.41 27.12
CA PHE A 130 2.57 13.91 28.03
C PHE A 130 1.98 14.43 29.36
N GLN A 131 0.79 15.04 29.31
CA GLN A 131 0.05 15.54 30.46
C GLN A 131 -0.28 14.42 31.47
N VAL A 132 -0.70 13.25 30.98
CA VAL A 132 -1.04 12.10 31.84
C VAL A 132 0.22 11.57 32.52
N TRP A 133 1.34 11.50 31.80
CA TRP A 133 2.64 11.13 32.38
C TRP A 133 3.07 12.09 33.49
N LEU A 134 2.90 13.40 33.28
CA LEU A 134 3.17 14.40 34.32
C LEU A 134 2.28 14.22 35.55
N LEU A 135 0.99 13.93 35.36
CA LEU A 135 0.06 13.67 36.47
C LEU A 135 0.42 12.38 37.23
N ILE A 136 0.85 11.32 36.54
CA ILE A 136 1.34 10.09 37.17
C ILE A 136 2.57 10.41 38.04
N LEU A 137 3.54 11.15 37.51
CA LEU A 137 4.71 11.55 38.29
C LEU A 137 4.33 12.43 39.49
N LEU A 138 3.48 13.43 39.29
CA LEU A 138 3.02 14.33 40.35
C LEU A 138 2.29 13.58 41.47
N THR A 139 1.37 12.68 41.12
CA THR A 139 0.64 11.87 42.11
C THR A 139 1.57 10.94 42.87
N LEU A 140 2.56 10.32 42.22
CA LEU A 140 3.60 9.54 42.90
C LEU A 140 4.39 10.39 43.91
N PHE A 141 4.82 11.60 43.53
CA PHE A 141 5.52 12.51 44.45
C PHE A 141 4.64 12.96 45.63
N LEU A 142 3.37 13.29 45.38
CA LEU A 142 2.44 13.70 46.43
C LEU A 142 2.18 12.57 47.43
N VAL A 143 1.88 11.36 46.96
CA VAL A 143 1.60 10.20 47.82
C VAL A 143 2.82 9.84 48.67
N THR A 144 4.01 9.82 48.06
CA THR A 144 5.27 9.53 48.79
C THR A 144 5.58 10.59 49.85
N SER A 145 5.37 11.87 49.53
CA SER A 145 5.54 12.98 50.48
C SER A 145 4.58 12.88 51.68
N VAL A 146 3.30 12.63 51.43
CA VAL A 146 2.28 12.46 52.49
C VAL A 146 2.58 11.25 53.37
N MET A 147 3.00 10.13 52.77
CA MET A 147 3.37 8.93 53.50
C MET A 147 4.61 9.16 54.39
N TYR A 148 5.62 9.86 53.86
CA TYR A 148 6.83 10.24 54.61
C TYR A 148 6.51 11.17 55.79
N ALA A 149 5.71 12.21 55.56
CA ALA A 149 5.27 13.13 56.61
C ALA A 149 4.47 12.42 57.71
N SER A 150 3.57 11.51 57.33
CA SER A 150 2.77 10.70 58.26
C SER A 150 3.65 9.76 59.09
N SER A 151 4.69 9.17 58.49
CA SER A 151 5.67 8.35 59.19
C SER A 151 6.45 9.14 60.24
N LYS A 152 6.94 10.34 59.88
CA LYS A 152 7.61 11.26 60.82
C LYS A 152 6.68 11.75 61.93
N GLY A 153 5.43 12.05 61.61
CA GLY A 153 4.41 12.50 62.58
C GLY A 153 4.07 11.41 63.62
N LYS A 154 3.95 10.15 63.18
CA LYS A 154 3.76 9.01 64.09
C LYS A 154 5.01 8.73 64.93
N MET A 155 6.20 8.72 64.31
CA MET A 155 7.49 8.50 65.00
C MET A 155 7.77 9.55 66.09
N LYS A 156 7.49 10.83 65.82
CA LYS A 156 7.66 11.91 66.80
C LYS A 156 6.70 11.76 67.99
N ARG A 157 5.48 11.25 67.75
CA ARG A 157 4.45 11.00 68.77
C ARG A 157 4.77 9.78 69.65
N TYR A 158 5.48 8.78 69.12
CA TYR A 158 6.01 7.66 69.91
C TYR A 158 7.20 8.07 70.81
N LEU A 159 8.04 9.03 70.39
CA LEU A 159 9.17 9.52 71.19
C LEU A 159 8.79 10.55 72.27
N THR A 160 7.68 11.28 72.10
CA THR A 160 7.22 12.29 73.09
C THR A 160 6.09 11.81 73.99
N ALA A 161 5.63 10.57 73.84
CA ALA A 161 4.73 9.97 74.80
C ALA A 161 5.53 9.68 76.08
N PRO A 162 5.12 10.17 77.27
CA PRO A 162 5.76 9.75 78.51
C PRO A 162 5.63 8.23 78.60
N LEU A 163 6.73 7.54 78.91
CA LEU A 163 6.72 6.11 79.21
C LEU A 163 5.57 5.86 80.21
N PRO A 164 4.58 5.01 79.91
CA PRO A 164 3.82 4.40 80.98
C PRO A 164 4.79 3.47 81.71
N LEU A 165 5.41 3.98 82.77
CA LEU A 165 5.76 3.12 83.89
C LEU A 165 4.44 2.45 84.32
N VAL A 166 4.51 1.15 84.59
CA VAL A 166 3.50 0.17 85.05
C VAL A 166 2.63 -0.61 84.02
N LEU A 167 3.13 -1.84 83.76
CA LEU A 167 2.50 -3.18 83.98
C LEU A 167 1.48 -3.75 82.97
N PRO A 168 1.19 -5.08 82.94
CA PRO A 168 1.85 -6.24 83.56
C PRO A 168 2.20 -7.39 82.57
N CYS A 169 3.06 -8.32 83.02
CA CYS A 169 3.14 -9.68 82.47
C CYS A 169 1.85 -10.46 82.81
N ARG A 170 1.17 -11.04 81.80
CA ARG A 170 0.44 -12.31 81.96
C ARG A 170 0.26 -13.01 80.60
N LEU A 171 0.93 -14.15 80.46
CA LEU A 171 0.75 -15.13 79.39
C LEU A 171 -0.67 -15.73 79.44
N GLU A 172 -1.33 -15.84 78.29
CA GLU A 172 -2.13 -17.02 77.95
C GLU A 172 -1.88 -17.39 76.48
N ILE A 173 -1.04 -18.41 76.30
CA ILE A 173 -0.99 -19.26 75.11
C ILE A 173 -1.76 -20.52 75.53
N THR A 174 -2.89 -20.84 74.90
CA THR A 174 -3.29 -22.19 74.46
C THR A 174 -4.78 -22.27 74.09
N ASN A 175 -5.06 -23.08 73.07
CA ASN A 175 -6.32 -23.76 72.74
C ASN A 175 -7.39 -23.03 71.89
N VAL A 176 -7.14 -22.98 70.57
CA VAL A 176 -8.19 -22.98 69.53
C VAL A 176 -7.94 -24.15 68.55
N PHE A 177 -7.72 -25.35 69.08
CA PHE A 177 -7.74 -26.58 68.28
C PHE A 177 -8.42 -27.70 69.08
N GLY A 178 -9.53 -28.21 68.52
CA GLY A 178 -10.12 -29.49 68.88
C GLY A 178 -11.37 -29.44 69.74
N SER A 179 -12.56 -29.33 69.12
CA SER A 179 -13.71 -30.21 69.40
C SER A 179 -14.91 -29.82 68.51
N MET A 180 -14.91 -30.29 67.27
CA MET A 180 -16.16 -30.62 66.57
C MET A 180 -16.15 -32.13 66.37
N ALA A 181 -16.64 -32.83 67.39
CA ALA A 181 -17.03 -34.22 67.32
C ALA A 181 -18.30 -34.36 68.17
N GLY A 182 -19.39 -34.82 67.54
CA GLY A 182 -20.47 -35.48 68.25
C GLY A 182 -21.85 -34.81 68.17
N ILE A 183 -22.65 -35.40 67.27
CA ILE A 183 -24.12 -35.56 67.30
C ILE A 183 -24.94 -34.37 66.79
#